data_AF-A0A5N9HV55-F1
#
_entry.id   AF-A0A5N9HV55-F1
#
_cell.length_a   1.000
_cell.length_b   1.000
_cell.length_c   1.000
_cell.angle_alpha   90.00
_cell.angle_beta   90.00
_cell.angle_gamma   90.00
#
_symmetry.space_group_name_H-M   'P 1'
#
loop_
_entity.id
_entity.type
_entity.pdbx_description
1 polymer ?
#
loop_
_entity_poly.entity_id
_entity_poly.type
_entity_poly.pdbx_seq_one_letter_code
_entity_poly.pdbx_strand_id
1 'polypeptide(L)'
;WSIEPPGDQKAIDDLVRTWMDSDADIRAVLRTLFTSEWFKAARFQHVKSPTEFVAGVLKLSGEYKEPAPDLHKLEPTTIAMGQKLMDPPSVEGWHTGQEWIDGGTLTERVNYAVDTLNDPSKPGVKALIDRIRAASDLTIPEDLVDQVLDLVGPLEVEPATKEALVAHAETEGSLDWGSKEAVERSTARVVQMLTLVVSAREFQFA
;
A
#
# COMPACT_ATOMS: atom_id res chain seq x y z
N TRP A 1 -1.79 22.56 22.56
CA TRP A 1 -0.45 21.99 22.36
C TRP A 1 0.51 22.51 23.42
N SER A 2 0.22 22.32 24.71
CA SER A 2 1.10 22.74 25.82
C SER A 2 1.77 21.57 26.53
N ILE A 3 1.58 20.35 26.02
CA ILE A 3 1.96 19.10 26.69
C ILE A 3 3.01 18.35 25.85
N GLU A 4 2.80 18.24 24.54
CA GLU A 4 3.77 17.64 23.61
C GLU A 4 4.33 18.70 22.65
N PRO A 5 5.67 18.85 22.55
CA PRO A 5 6.29 19.71 21.55
C PRO A 5 6.06 19.19 20.11
N PRO A 6 6.20 20.04 19.08
CA PRO A 6 6.11 19.58 17.70
C PRO A 6 7.27 18.66 17.35
N GLY A 7 7.00 17.60 16.58
CA GLY A 7 8.04 16.69 16.09
C GLY A 7 9.06 17.35 15.16
N ASP A 8 8.69 18.45 14.49
CA ASP A 8 9.59 19.31 13.73
C ASP A 8 9.22 20.79 13.96
N GLN A 9 9.97 21.46 14.84
CA GLN A 9 9.76 22.88 15.15
C GLN A 9 9.97 23.76 13.91
N LYS A 10 10.93 23.42 13.03
CA LYS A 10 11.22 24.21 11.83
C LYS A 10 10.04 24.14 10.85
N ALA A 11 9.41 22.97 10.70
CA ALA A 11 8.22 22.84 9.88
C ALA A 11 7.08 23.75 10.36
N ILE A 12 6.86 23.82 11.68
CA ILE A 12 5.88 24.75 12.27
C ILE A 12 6.23 26.20 11.96
N ASP A 13 7.49 26.59 12.17
CA ASP A 13 7.96 27.96 11.94
C ASP A 13 7.80 28.39 10.46
N ASP A 14 8.10 27.49 9.51
CA ASP A 14 7.93 27.74 8.08
C ASP A 14 6.46 27.96 7.69
N LEU A 15 5.55 27.16 8.27
CA LEU A 15 4.11 27.27 8.01
C LEU A 15 3.51 28.53 8.66
N VAL A 16 3.89 28.85 9.90
CA VAL A 16 3.46 30.07 10.59
C VAL A 16 3.96 31.31 9.86
N ARG A 17 5.21 31.33 9.42
CA ARG A 17 5.74 32.43 8.61
C ARG A 17 4.94 32.61 7.33
N THR A 18 4.67 31.51 6.60
CA THR A 18 3.85 31.57 5.38
C THR A 18 2.46 32.13 5.66
N TRP A 19 1.82 31.71 6.76
CA TRP A 19 0.50 32.21 7.15
C TRP A 19 0.51 33.73 7.40
N MET A 20 1.49 34.22 8.14
CA MET A 20 1.61 35.65 8.45
C MET A 20 1.96 36.50 7.23
N ASP A 21 2.86 36.01 6.37
CA ASP A 21 3.33 36.75 5.19
C ASP A 21 2.31 36.78 4.05
N SER A 22 1.35 35.84 4.04
CA SER A 22 0.34 35.70 2.98
C SER A 22 -1.05 36.25 3.35
N ASP A 23 -1.16 37.05 4.41
CA ASP A 23 -2.45 37.52 4.94
C ASP A 23 -3.43 36.37 5.18
N ALA A 24 -2.95 35.30 5.82
CA ALA A 24 -3.73 34.13 6.17
C ALA A 24 -4.31 33.32 4.97
N ASP A 25 -3.64 33.32 3.79
CA ASP A 25 -4.06 32.46 2.67
C ASP A 25 -3.67 30.99 2.90
N ILE A 26 -4.67 30.15 3.19
CA ILE A 26 -4.49 28.70 3.36
C ILE A 26 -3.86 28.01 2.14
N ARG A 27 -4.09 28.52 0.92
CA ARG A 27 -3.48 27.96 -0.30
C ARG A 27 -1.98 28.18 -0.32
N ALA A 28 -1.50 29.30 0.22
CA ALA A 28 -0.07 29.56 0.34
C ALA A 28 0.57 28.59 1.35
N VAL A 29 -0.07 28.39 2.51
CA VAL A 29 0.39 27.43 3.54
C VAL A 29 0.44 26.01 3.01
N LEU A 30 -0.63 25.54 2.33
CA LEU A 30 -0.66 24.21 1.72
C LEU A 30 0.42 24.05 0.63
N ARG A 31 0.70 25.10 -0.15
CA ARG A 31 1.80 25.07 -1.12
C ARG A 31 3.15 24.91 -0.42
N THR A 32 3.42 25.65 0.64
CA THR A 32 4.64 25.50 1.44
C THR A 32 4.75 24.09 2.02
N LEU A 33 3.67 23.58 2.64
CA LEU A 33 3.59 22.22 3.18
C LEU A 33 3.95 21.18 2.10
N PHE A 34 3.26 21.16 0.97
CA PHE A 34 3.43 20.10 -0.03
C PHE A 34 4.75 20.18 -0.82
N THR A 35 5.42 21.34 -0.82
CA THR A 35 6.68 21.53 -1.54
C THR A 35 7.92 21.44 -0.66
N SER A 36 7.76 21.41 0.67
CA SER A 36 8.88 21.34 1.61
C SER A 36 9.59 19.98 1.60
N GLU A 37 10.86 19.99 1.99
CA GLU A 37 11.66 18.76 2.10
C GLU A 37 11.25 17.92 3.31
N TRP A 38 10.90 18.55 4.43
CA TRP A 38 10.45 17.84 5.64
C TRP A 38 9.13 17.10 5.42
N PHE A 39 8.22 17.64 4.60
CA PHE A 39 6.98 16.93 4.24
C PHE A 39 7.28 15.71 3.34
N LYS A 40 8.18 15.87 2.37
CA LYS A 40 8.58 14.75 1.48
C LYS A 40 9.35 13.67 2.24
N ALA A 41 10.16 14.05 3.22
CA ALA A 41 10.90 13.11 4.07
C ALA A 41 10.00 12.31 5.03
N ALA A 42 8.78 12.77 5.29
CA ALA A 42 7.79 12.06 6.10
C ALA A 42 7.06 10.94 5.35
N ARG A 43 7.36 10.72 4.06
CA ARG A 43 6.80 9.59 3.29
C ARG A 43 7.14 8.27 3.98
N PHE A 44 6.19 7.34 3.94
CA PHE A 44 6.29 6.01 4.55
C PHE A 44 6.46 5.98 6.09
N GLN A 45 6.29 7.11 6.79
CA GLN A 45 6.28 7.13 8.26
C GLN A 45 4.92 6.79 8.88
N HIS A 46 3.84 6.89 8.10
CA HIS A 46 2.49 6.56 8.55
C HIS A 46 2.20 5.08 8.38
N VAL A 47 1.84 4.41 9.47
CA VAL A 47 1.32 3.04 9.43
C VAL A 47 -0.19 3.13 9.22
N LYS A 48 -0.68 2.58 8.11
CA LYS A 48 -2.12 2.54 7.81
C LYS A 48 -2.90 1.88 8.96
N SER A 49 -3.95 2.54 9.42
CA SER A 49 -4.98 1.90 10.23
C SER A 49 -5.60 0.71 9.49
N PRO A 50 -6.24 -0.25 10.18
CA PRO A 50 -6.90 -1.38 9.52
C PRO A 50 -7.85 -0.99 8.40
N THR A 51 -8.61 0.10 8.56
CA THR A 51 -9.53 0.58 7.54
C THR A 51 -8.79 1.13 6.32
N GLU A 52 -7.72 1.90 6.52
CA GLU A 52 -6.89 2.42 5.42
C GLU A 52 -6.21 1.28 4.66
N PHE A 53 -5.73 0.24 5.38
CA PHE A 53 -5.14 -0.94 4.78
C PHE A 53 -6.15 -1.71 3.93
N VAL A 54 -7.33 -2.02 4.49
CA VAL A 54 -8.42 -2.71 3.78
C VAL A 54 -8.84 -1.92 2.54
N ALA A 55 -9.03 -0.60 2.66
CA ALA A 55 -9.38 0.25 1.53
C ALA A 55 -8.28 0.27 0.44
N GLY A 56 -7.01 0.25 0.83
CA GLY A 56 -5.87 0.16 -0.08
C GLY A 56 -5.86 -1.14 -0.89
N VAL A 57 -6.07 -2.27 -0.23
CA VAL A 57 -6.15 -3.59 -0.87
C VAL A 57 -7.35 -3.68 -1.82
N LEU A 58 -8.52 -3.16 -1.42
CA LEU A 58 -9.71 -3.11 -2.29
C LEU A 58 -9.49 -2.23 -3.53
N LYS A 59 -8.81 -1.09 -3.36
CA LYS A 59 -8.43 -0.24 -4.48
C LYS A 59 -7.50 -0.96 -5.44
N LEU A 60 -6.53 -1.72 -4.93
CA LEU A 60 -5.60 -2.52 -5.73
C LEU A 60 -6.30 -3.70 -6.43
N SER A 61 -7.27 -4.33 -5.78
CA SER A 61 -8.08 -5.40 -6.38
C SER A 61 -9.07 -4.85 -7.43
N GLY A 62 -9.36 -3.55 -7.39
CA GLY A 62 -10.30 -2.88 -8.27
C GLY A 62 -11.76 -3.16 -7.94
N GLU A 63 -12.02 -3.75 -6.77
CA GLU A 63 -13.36 -3.97 -6.22
C GLU A 63 -13.91 -2.67 -5.62
N TYR A 64 -15.24 -2.57 -5.47
CA TYR A 64 -15.92 -1.44 -4.81
C TYR A 64 -15.65 -0.05 -5.44
N LYS A 65 -15.68 0.05 -6.77
CA LYS A 65 -15.74 1.36 -7.47
C LYS A 65 -17.00 2.17 -7.13
N GLU A 66 -18.05 1.47 -6.69
CA GLU A 66 -19.31 2.05 -6.21
C GLU A 66 -19.66 1.42 -4.86
N PRO A 67 -20.45 2.12 -4.01
CA PRO A 67 -20.91 1.57 -2.74
C PRO A 67 -21.71 0.27 -2.97
N ALA A 68 -21.13 -0.86 -2.64
CA ALA A 68 -21.78 -2.15 -2.78
C ALA A 68 -22.58 -2.50 -1.50
N PRO A 69 -23.72 -3.20 -1.62
CA PRO A 69 -24.56 -3.54 -0.47
C PRO A 69 -23.85 -4.39 0.60
N ASP A 70 -22.78 -5.08 0.22
CA ASP A 70 -22.02 -6.00 1.06
C ASP A 70 -20.78 -5.39 1.72
N LEU A 71 -20.61 -4.07 1.67
CA LEU A 71 -19.52 -3.38 2.37
C LEU A 71 -19.48 -3.71 3.88
N HIS A 72 -20.64 -3.97 4.48
CA HIS A 72 -20.75 -4.40 5.88
C HIS A 72 -20.00 -5.71 6.18
N LYS A 73 -19.73 -6.56 5.17
CA LYS A 73 -18.97 -7.80 5.33
C LYS A 73 -17.48 -7.57 5.59
N LEU A 74 -16.97 -6.34 5.41
CA LEU A 74 -15.60 -5.96 5.72
C LEU A 74 -15.40 -5.63 7.21
N GLU A 75 -16.48 -5.38 7.95
CA GLU A 75 -16.41 -5.02 9.37
C GLU A 75 -15.68 -6.09 10.22
N PRO A 76 -15.95 -7.40 10.08
CA PRO A 76 -15.19 -8.42 10.81
C PRO A 76 -13.69 -8.37 10.52
N THR A 77 -13.30 -8.05 9.28
CA THR A 77 -11.90 -7.93 8.87
C THR A 77 -11.20 -6.78 9.59
N THR A 78 -11.80 -5.58 9.62
CA THR A 78 -11.18 -4.45 10.32
C THR A 78 -11.17 -4.66 11.84
N ILE A 79 -12.19 -5.31 12.40
CA ILE A 79 -12.25 -5.69 13.82
C ILE A 79 -11.14 -6.69 14.16
N ALA A 80 -10.91 -7.71 13.34
CA ALA A 80 -9.85 -8.70 13.55
C ALA A 80 -8.45 -8.06 13.57
N MET A 81 -8.28 -6.94 12.86
CA MET A 81 -7.07 -6.11 12.86
C MET A 81 -7.05 -5.02 13.95
N GLY A 82 -8.05 -4.99 14.84
CA GLY A 82 -8.08 -4.09 16.01
C GLY A 82 -8.87 -2.79 15.83
N GLN A 83 -9.56 -2.58 14.70
CA GLN A 83 -10.36 -1.37 14.47
C GLN A 83 -11.82 -1.68 14.17
N LYS A 84 -12.68 -1.39 15.16
CA LYS A 84 -14.12 -1.30 14.94
C LYS A 84 -14.51 0.12 14.56
N LEU A 85 -15.17 0.28 13.43
CA LEU A 85 -15.60 1.58 12.94
C LEU A 85 -16.66 2.19 13.86
N MET A 86 -16.57 3.50 14.10
CA MET A 86 -17.47 4.26 14.97
C MET A 86 -17.50 3.81 16.44
N ASP A 87 -16.51 3.01 16.88
CA ASP A 87 -16.42 2.46 18.23
C ASP A 87 -14.96 2.54 18.73
N PRO A 88 -14.42 3.76 18.99
CA PRO A 88 -13.07 3.91 19.48
C PRO A 88 -12.93 3.40 20.93
N PRO A 89 -11.75 2.87 21.31
CA PRO A 89 -11.53 2.27 22.63
C PRO A 89 -11.59 3.25 23.80
N SER A 90 -11.34 4.55 23.56
CA SER A 90 -11.37 5.58 24.61
C SER A 90 -11.77 6.95 24.05
N VAL A 91 -11.87 7.94 24.94
CA VAL A 91 -12.10 9.36 24.57
C VAL A 91 -10.94 9.98 23.78
N GLU A 92 -9.77 9.34 23.78
CA GLU A 92 -8.61 9.75 22.98
C GLU A 92 -8.73 9.31 21.51
N GLY A 93 -9.70 8.44 21.19
CA GLY A 93 -9.92 7.90 19.86
C GLY A 93 -9.27 6.52 19.69
N TRP A 94 -8.89 6.20 18.46
CA TRP A 94 -8.12 4.98 18.15
C TRP A 94 -6.63 5.21 18.34
N HIS A 95 -5.91 4.13 18.65
CA HIS A 95 -4.45 4.08 18.61
C HIS A 95 -3.92 4.42 17.20
N THR A 96 -2.64 4.78 17.08
CA THR A 96 -2.02 5.14 15.79
C THR A 96 -0.62 4.57 15.65
N GLY A 97 -0.09 4.57 14.42
CA GLY A 97 1.29 4.13 14.17
C GLY A 97 1.48 2.62 14.33
N GLN A 98 2.65 2.23 14.87
CA GLN A 98 3.04 0.82 14.97
C GLN A 98 2.14 -0.01 15.91
N GLU A 99 1.35 0.63 16.77
CA GLU A 99 0.39 -0.07 17.64
C GLU A 99 -0.71 -0.79 16.83
N TRP A 100 -0.89 -0.46 15.56
CA TRP A 100 -1.77 -1.20 14.65
C TRP A 100 -1.25 -2.57 14.21
N ILE A 101 0.04 -2.87 14.47
CA ILE A 101 0.69 -4.09 14.00
C ILE A 101 1.34 -4.83 15.16
N ASP A 102 0.73 -5.95 15.52
CA ASP A 102 1.27 -7.00 16.36
C ASP A 102 1.29 -8.34 15.60
N GLY A 103 1.74 -9.43 16.24
CA GLY A 103 1.82 -10.74 15.56
C GLY A 103 0.48 -11.29 15.05
N GLY A 104 -0.63 -10.97 15.72
CA GLY A 104 -1.97 -11.41 15.34
C GLY A 104 -2.54 -10.58 14.20
N THR A 105 -2.57 -9.26 14.38
CA THR A 105 -3.07 -8.30 13.39
C THR A 105 -2.25 -8.28 12.10
N LEU A 106 -0.93 -8.53 12.17
CA LEU A 106 -0.08 -8.70 10.98
C LEU A 106 -0.54 -9.91 10.15
N THR A 107 -0.85 -11.03 10.80
CA THR A 107 -1.32 -12.24 10.13
C THR A 107 -2.64 -11.98 9.41
N GLU A 108 -3.58 -11.30 10.07
CA GLU A 108 -4.85 -10.91 9.47
C GLU A 108 -4.66 -10.00 8.25
N ARG A 109 -3.74 -9.04 8.32
CA ARG A 109 -3.44 -8.12 7.21
C ARG A 109 -2.84 -8.86 6.01
N VAL A 110 -1.91 -9.79 6.24
CA VAL A 110 -1.35 -10.64 5.18
C VAL A 110 -2.43 -11.51 4.55
N ASN A 111 -3.21 -12.24 5.37
CA ASN A 111 -4.29 -13.10 4.89
C ASN A 111 -5.27 -12.32 4.03
N TYR A 112 -5.74 -11.17 4.53
CA TYR A 112 -6.69 -10.35 3.77
C TYR A 112 -6.12 -9.86 2.44
N ALA A 113 -4.87 -9.39 2.42
CA ALA A 113 -4.24 -8.93 1.18
C ALA A 113 -4.06 -10.07 0.17
N VAL A 114 -3.57 -11.23 0.61
CA VAL A 114 -3.38 -12.41 -0.23
C VAL A 114 -4.71 -12.94 -0.75
N ASP A 115 -5.68 -13.19 0.13
CA ASP A 115 -7.00 -13.72 -0.26
C ASP A 115 -7.72 -12.77 -1.23
N THR A 116 -7.54 -11.47 -1.05
CA THR A 116 -8.14 -10.48 -1.93
C THR A 116 -7.42 -10.39 -3.28
N LEU A 117 -6.11 -10.57 -3.36
CA LEU A 117 -5.32 -10.30 -4.58
C LEU A 117 -4.87 -11.56 -5.34
N ASN A 118 -5.09 -12.75 -4.78
CA ASN A 118 -4.78 -14.04 -5.40
C ASN A 118 -5.80 -14.48 -6.49
N ASP A 119 -6.68 -13.58 -6.93
CA ASP A 119 -7.67 -13.86 -7.98
C ASP A 119 -7.37 -13.02 -9.24
N PRO A 120 -6.85 -13.64 -10.33
CA PRO A 120 -6.55 -12.94 -11.58
C PRO A 120 -7.78 -12.38 -12.30
N SER A 121 -8.99 -12.81 -11.93
CA SER A 121 -10.23 -12.31 -12.51
C SER A 121 -10.64 -10.94 -11.97
N LYS A 122 -10.07 -10.53 -10.82
CA LYS A 122 -10.39 -9.23 -10.23
C LYS A 122 -9.90 -8.07 -11.10
N PRO A 123 -10.69 -6.99 -11.26
CA PRO A 123 -10.40 -5.95 -12.25
C PRO A 123 -9.02 -5.32 -12.11
N GLY A 124 -8.57 -5.08 -10.87
CA GLY A 124 -7.28 -4.47 -10.57
C GLY A 124 -6.12 -5.43 -10.82
N VAL A 125 -6.25 -6.70 -10.40
CA VAL A 125 -5.24 -7.75 -10.67
C VAL A 125 -5.10 -8.00 -12.17
N LYS A 126 -6.22 -8.10 -12.89
CA LYS A 126 -6.24 -8.18 -14.36
C LYS A 126 -5.56 -6.98 -15.01
N ALA A 127 -5.85 -5.77 -14.54
CA ALA A 127 -5.22 -4.55 -15.06
C ALA A 127 -3.70 -4.50 -14.79
N LEU A 128 -3.24 -5.08 -13.68
CA LEU A 128 -1.82 -5.23 -13.37
C LEU A 128 -1.16 -6.20 -14.35
N ILE A 129 -1.74 -7.39 -14.55
CA ILE A 129 -1.26 -8.40 -15.52
C ILE A 129 -1.21 -7.80 -16.94
N ASP A 130 -2.29 -7.12 -17.36
CA ASP A 130 -2.38 -6.50 -18.69
C ASP A 130 -1.31 -5.43 -18.88
N ARG A 131 -0.94 -4.67 -17.84
CA ARG A 131 0.15 -3.68 -17.88
C ARG A 131 1.52 -4.33 -18.00
N ILE A 132 1.80 -5.39 -17.23
CA ILE A 132 3.07 -6.12 -17.30
C ILE A 132 3.26 -6.72 -18.70
N ARG A 133 2.21 -7.36 -19.24
CA ARG A 133 2.24 -7.89 -20.61
C ARG A 133 2.47 -6.80 -21.67
N ALA A 134 1.91 -5.60 -21.47
CA ALA A 134 2.05 -4.50 -22.42
C ALA A 134 3.42 -3.82 -22.39
N ALA A 135 4.18 -3.97 -21.30
CA ALA A 135 5.50 -3.35 -21.15
C ALA A 135 6.58 -4.03 -22.01
N SER A 136 6.52 -5.37 -22.15
CA SER A 136 7.46 -6.13 -22.97
C SER A 136 6.90 -7.51 -23.34
N ASP A 137 7.23 -7.99 -24.54
CA ASP A 137 6.93 -9.36 -24.98
C ASP A 137 7.70 -10.42 -24.16
N LEU A 138 8.85 -10.05 -23.61
CA LEU A 138 9.67 -10.87 -22.72
C LEU A 138 9.97 -10.10 -21.44
N THR A 139 9.42 -10.53 -20.32
CA THR A 139 9.67 -9.94 -19.00
C THR A 139 10.66 -10.81 -18.24
N ILE A 140 11.88 -10.31 -17.99
CA ILE A 140 12.85 -11.04 -17.17
C ILE A 140 12.47 -10.99 -15.68
N PRO A 141 12.99 -11.90 -14.84
CA PRO A 141 12.64 -11.96 -13.41
C PRO A 141 12.77 -10.64 -12.64
N GLU A 142 13.86 -9.89 -12.85
CA GLU A 142 14.07 -8.60 -12.20
C GLU A 142 13.02 -7.56 -12.63
N ASP A 143 12.76 -7.45 -13.93
CA ASP A 143 11.73 -6.57 -14.48
C ASP A 143 10.33 -6.91 -13.96
N LEU A 144 10.04 -8.20 -13.72
CA LEU A 144 8.76 -8.62 -13.12
C LEU A 144 8.63 -8.08 -11.69
N VAL A 145 9.66 -8.26 -10.87
CA VAL A 145 9.66 -7.76 -9.48
C VAL A 145 9.48 -6.24 -9.46
N ASP A 146 10.27 -5.52 -10.26
CA ASP A 146 10.23 -4.06 -10.30
C ASP A 146 8.87 -3.53 -10.79
N GLN A 147 8.28 -4.16 -11.80
CA GLN A 147 6.95 -3.79 -12.27
C GLN A 147 5.84 -4.07 -11.25
N VAL A 148 5.92 -5.18 -10.51
CA VAL A 148 4.92 -5.46 -9.46
C VAL A 148 5.05 -4.46 -8.31
N LEU A 149 6.27 -4.15 -7.87
CA LEU A 149 6.52 -3.16 -6.81
C LEU A 149 6.02 -1.76 -7.20
N ASP A 150 6.21 -1.36 -8.47
CA ASP A 150 5.70 -0.09 -9.00
C ASP A 150 4.17 -0.07 -9.06
N LEU A 151 3.55 -1.13 -9.58
CA LEU A 151 2.10 -1.20 -9.81
C LEU A 151 1.27 -1.36 -8.53
N VAL A 152 1.85 -1.92 -7.46
CA VAL A 152 1.19 -2.08 -6.15
C VAL A 152 1.08 -0.74 -5.39
N GLY A 153 1.91 0.25 -5.74
CA GLY A 153 1.91 1.58 -5.12
C GLY A 153 3.33 1.97 -4.73
N PRO A 154 4.13 2.49 -5.69
CA PRO A 154 5.59 2.53 -5.75
C PRO A 154 6.27 2.13 -4.45
N LEU A 155 6.28 0.82 -4.18
CA LEU A 155 6.66 0.29 -2.88
C LEU A 155 8.17 0.22 -2.80
N GLU A 156 8.74 1.00 -1.88
CA GLU A 156 10.16 0.91 -1.54
C GLU A 156 10.35 -0.27 -0.58
N VAL A 157 11.14 -1.24 -1.00
CA VAL A 157 11.49 -2.43 -0.19
C VAL A 157 12.97 -2.43 0.17
N GLU A 158 13.33 -3.09 1.27
CA GLU A 158 14.72 -3.27 1.64
C GLU A 158 15.46 -4.12 0.59
N PRO A 159 16.77 -3.93 0.40
CA PRO A 159 17.55 -4.71 -0.57
C PRO A 159 17.41 -6.22 -0.39
N ALA A 160 17.40 -6.71 0.85
CA ALA A 160 17.25 -8.12 1.15
C ALA A 160 15.88 -8.67 0.71
N THR A 161 14.80 -7.89 0.88
CA THR A 161 13.46 -8.26 0.40
C THR A 161 13.44 -8.30 -1.14
N LYS A 162 14.03 -7.30 -1.81
CA LYS A 162 14.13 -7.29 -3.27
C LYS A 162 14.92 -8.50 -3.78
N GLU A 163 16.07 -8.79 -3.20
CA GLU A 163 16.90 -9.95 -3.54
C GLU A 163 16.13 -11.27 -3.40
N ALA A 164 15.36 -11.44 -2.31
CA ALA A 164 14.54 -12.63 -2.10
C ALA A 164 13.42 -12.78 -3.16
N LEU A 165 12.74 -11.68 -3.51
CA LEU A 165 11.70 -11.68 -4.56
C LEU A 165 12.29 -12.01 -5.93
N VAL A 166 13.45 -11.43 -6.28
CA VAL A 166 14.15 -11.71 -7.54
C VAL A 166 14.62 -13.16 -7.58
N ALA A 167 15.24 -13.66 -6.52
CA ALA A 167 15.67 -15.06 -6.43
C ALA A 167 14.49 -16.02 -6.62
N HIS A 168 13.33 -15.72 -6.03
CA HIS A 168 12.10 -16.50 -6.26
C HIS A 168 11.68 -16.46 -7.74
N ALA A 169 11.63 -15.27 -8.35
CA ALA A 169 11.26 -15.11 -9.75
C ALA A 169 12.21 -15.84 -10.72
N GLU A 170 13.51 -15.88 -10.41
CA GLU A 170 14.53 -16.57 -11.20
C GLU A 170 14.32 -18.08 -11.25
N THR A 171 13.79 -18.69 -10.18
CA THR A 171 13.52 -20.14 -10.16
C THR A 171 12.53 -20.58 -11.24
N GLU A 172 11.71 -19.65 -11.74
CA GLU A 172 10.69 -19.90 -12.74
C GLU A 172 10.99 -19.28 -14.12
N GLY A 173 12.08 -18.50 -14.24
CA GLY A 173 12.56 -17.92 -15.50
C GLY A 173 11.78 -16.70 -16.00
N SER A 174 11.91 -16.33 -17.28
CA SER A 174 11.19 -15.17 -17.85
C SER A 174 9.71 -15.46 -18.11
N LEU A 175 8.86 -14.43 -18.13
CA LEU A 175 7.47 -14.56 -18.57
C LEU A 175 7.39 -14.72 -20.08
N ASP A 176 6.44 -15.54 -20.53
CA ASP A 176 6.14 -15.79 -21.94
C ASP A 176 4.63 -15.62 -22.17
N TRP A 177 4.28 -14.89 -23.23
CA TRP A 177 2.90 -14.58 -23.62
C TRP A 177 2.53 -15.14 -25.01
N GLY A 178 3.43 -15.91 -25.65
CA GLY A 178 3.31 -16.32 -27.05
C GLY A 178 2.31 -17.46 -27.34
N SER A 179 1.89 -18.22 -26.33
CA SER A 179 0.85 -19.26 -26.45
C SER A 179 -0.17 -19.16 -25.33
N LYS A 180 -1.33 -19.81 -25.51
CA LYS A 180 -2.38 -19.83 -24.47
C LYS A 180 -1.88 -20.43 -23.16
N GLU A 181 -1.15 -21.54 -23.22
CA GLU A 181 -0.57 -22.21 -22.05
C GLU A 181 0.52 -21.34 -21.40
N ALA A 182 1.29 -20.59 -22.19
CA ALA A 182 2.28 -19.66 -21.68
C ALA A 182 1.61 -18.48 -20.95
N VAL A 183 0.54 -17.93 -21.51
CA VAL A 183 -0.26 -16.87 -20.87
C VAL A 183 -0.84 -17.33 -19.53
N GLU A 184 -1.39 -18.54 -19.45
CA GLU A 184 -1.92 -19.09 -18.20
C GLU A 184 -0.83 -19.24 -17.13
N ARG A 185 0.35 -19.78 -17.50
CA ARG A 185 1.50 -19.87 -16.58
C ARG A 185 2.00 -18.50 -16.14
N SER A 186 2.25 -17.60 -17.08
CA SER A 186 2.75 -16.24 -16.79
C SER A 186 1.77 -15.44 -15.93
N THR A 187 0.46 -15.63 -16.14
CA THR A 187 -0.58 -15.04 -15.29
C THR A 187 -0.47 -15.54 -13.85
N ALA A 188 -0.36 -16.86 -13.65
CA ALA A 188 -0.22 -17.44 -12.31
C ALA A 188 1.04 -16.92 -11.59
N ARG A 189 2.15 -16.78 -12.32
CA ARG A 189 3.42 -16.26 -11.80
C ARG A 189 3.33 -14.79 -11.40
N VAL A 190 2.66 -13.95 -12.20
CA VAL A 190 2.40 -12.55 -11.84
C VAL A 190 1.56 -12.47 -10.56
N VAL A 191 0.50 -13.28 -10.45
CA VAL A 191 -0.34 -13.33 -9.24
C VAL A 191 0.48 -13.81 -8.03
N GLN A 192 1.33 -14.81 -8.19
CA GLN A 192 2.21 -15.27 -7.12
C GLN A 192 3.21 -14.18 -6.69
N MET A 193 3.81 -13.46 -7.64
CA MET A 193 4.69 -12.35 -7.30
C MET A 193 3.93 -11.24 -6.56
N LEU A 194 2.72 -10.92 -7.00
CA LEU A 194 1.84 -9.97 -6.31
C LEU A 194 1.55 -10.42 -4.87
N THR A 195 1.21 -11.70 -4.64
CA THR A 195 0.93 -12.21 -3.29
C THR A 195 2.16 -12.19 -2.39
N LEU A 196 3.35 -12.47 -2.93
CA LEU A 196 4.62 -12.33 -2.20
C LEU A 196 4.89 -10.87 -1.82
N VAL A 197 4.73 -9.93 -2.75
CA VAL A 197 4.93 -8.49 -2.51
C VAL A 197 3.97 -7.97 -1.45
N VAL A 198 2.68 -8.30 -1.51
CA VAL A 198 1.74 -7.85 -0.47
C VAL A 198 1.89 -8.57 0.86
N SER A 199 2.63 -9.69 0.90
CA SER A 199 3.01 -10.36 2.15
C SER A 199 4.28 -9.78 2.77
N ALA A 200 5.04 -8.97 2.04
CA ALA A 200 6.29 -8.38 2.52
C ALA A 200 6.03 -7.38 3.67
N ARG A 201 6.99 -7.28 4.59
CA ARG A 201 6.92 -6.39 5.75
C ARG A 201 6.65 -4.95 5.31
N GLU A 202 7.30 -4.50 4.25
CA GLU A 202 7.23 -3.12 3.77
C GLU A 202 5.83 -2.78 3.28
N PHE A 203 5.13 -3.70 2.60
CA PHE A 203 3.72 -3.50 2.24
C PHE A 203 2.82 -3.42 3.48
N GLN A 204 3.12 -4.23 4.49
CA GLN A 204 2.35 -4.26 5.74
C GLN A 204 2.56 -3.00 6.58
N PHE A 205 3.75 -2.41 6.56
CA PHE A 205 4.08 -1.23 7.37
C PHE A 205 3.91 0.10 6.62
N ALA A 206 3.74 0.08 5.30
CA ALA A 206 3.50 1.25 4.46
C ALA A 206 2.08 1.80 4.54
#